data_AF-A0A455UAH9-F1
#
_entry.id   AF-A0A455UAH9-F1
#
_cell.length_a   1.000
_cell.length_b   1.000
_cell.length_c   1.000
_cell.angle_alpha   90.00
_cell.angle_beta   90.00
_cell.angle_gamma   90.00
#
_symmetry.space_group_name_H-M   'P 1'
#
loop_
_entity.id
_entity.type
_entity.pdbx_description
1 polymer ?
#
loop_
_entity_poly.entity_id
_entity_poly.type
_entity_poly.pdbx_seq_one_letter_code
_entity_poly.pdbx_strand_id
1 'polypeptide(L)'
;MRRLAPWRAHQRVLLAIGRMHLAAFATQPQHHYVLRLVDRPTSPLPLPDVSSVIDRGPFTLEGDLALLENQRIQRIVCKNSGGDGAASKLTAARMLGLPIVMIERPALPPRHEVHCIDDVFNWLDSPS
;
A
#
# COMPACT_ATOMS: atom_id res chain seq x y z
N MET A 1 -19.56 4.15 -3.46
CA MET A 1 -18.85 3.26 -2.52
C MET A 1 -19.40 1.85 -2.60
N ARG A 2 -18.70 0.92 -3.27
CA ARG A 2 -19.08 -0.49 -3.35
C ARG A 2 -18.67 -1.15 -2.02
N ARG A 3 -19.64 -1.54 -1.16
CA ARG A 3 -19.33 -2.25 0.08
C ARG A 3 -18.65 -3.57 -0.29
N LEU A 4 -17.39 -3.73 0.12
CA LEU A 4 -16.76 -5.05 0.13
C LEU A 4 -17.57 -5.94 1.07
N ALA A 5 -17.83 -7.19 0.66
CA ALA A 5 -18.44 -8.18 1.55
C ALA A 5 -17.65 -8.21 2.88
N PRO A 6 -18.31 -8.34 4.04
CA PRO A 6 -17.61 -8.30 5.31
C PRO A 6 -16.60 -9.45 5.40
N TRP A 7 -15.32 -9.11 5.51
CA TRP A 7 -14.18 -10.04 5.62
C TRP A 7 -14.15 -10.71 7.01
N ARG A 8 -15.12 -11.58 7.26
CA ARG A 8 -15.34 -12.15 8.61
C ARG A 8 -14.33 -13.22 9.00
N ALA A 9 -13.76 -13.94 8.04
CA ALA A 9 -12.75 -14.96 8.31
C ALA A 9 -11.37 -14.33 8.55
N HIS A 10 -10.56 -14.97 9.41
CA HIS A 10 -9.16 -14.59 9.60
C HIS A 10 -8.42 -14.63 8.25
N GLN A 11 -7.62 -13.60 7.98
CA GLN A 11 -6.81 -13.48 6.77
C GLN A 11 -5.46 -12.85 7.12
N ARG A 12 -4.43 -13.18 6.34
CA ARG A 12 -3.13 -12.48 6.36
C ARG A 12 -3.15 -11.36 5.32
N VAL A 13 -3.09 -10.12 5.78
CA VAL A 13 -3.33 -8.93 4.97
C VAL A 13 -2.06 -8.08 4.87
N LEU A 14 -1.54 -7.89 3.66
CA LEU A 14 -0.44 -6.96 3.41
C LEU A 14 -0.97 -5.52 3.35
N LEU A 15 -0.53 -4.67 4.27
CA LEU A 15 -0.84 -3.23 4.26
C LEU A 15 0.30 -2.45 3.57
N ALA A 16 0.21 -2.33 2.25
CA ALA A 16 1.12 -1.53 1.42
C ALA A 16 0.70 -0.04 1.40
N ILE A 17 0.51 0.54 2.59
CA ILE A 17 -0.01 1.92 2.79
C ILE A 17 0.97 2.84 3.58
N GLY A 18 2.12 2.30 3.98
CA GLY A 18 3.09 2.94 4.88
C GLY A 18 2.65 2.90 6.34
N ARG A 19 3.18 3.83 7.16
CA ARG A 19 2.87 3.90 8.61
C ARG A 19 1.58 4.67 8.96
N MET A 20 1.00 5.37 7.99
CA MET A 20 -0.16 6.21 8.24
C MET A 20 -1.46 5.40 8.21
N HIS A 21 -2.43 5.81 9.03
CA HIS A 21 -3.81 5.27 9.06
C HIS A 21 -3.95 3.81 9.52
N LEU A 22 -2.92 3.23 10.16
CA LEU A 22 -2.98 1.86 10.70
C LEU A 22 -4.12 1.67 11.70
N ALA A 23 -4.43 2.69 12.52
CA ALA A 23 -5.50 2.62 13.52
C ALA A 23 -6.89 2.31 12.92
N ALA A 24 -7.14 2.64 11.66
CA ALA A 24 -8.41 2.29 10.99
C ALA A 24 -8.61 0.77 10.87
N PHE A 25 -7.53 0.00 10.80
CA PHE A 25 -7.55 -1.46 10.69
C PHE A 25 -7.73 -2.17 12.03
N ALA A 26 -7.57 -1.46 13.16
CA ALA A 26 -7.87 -2.01 14.49
C ALA A 26 -9.34 -2.39 14.66
N THR A 27 -10.24 -1.86 13.82
CA THR A 27 -11.66 -2.21 13.77
C THR A 27 -11.94 -3.61 13.21
N GLN A 28 -10.93 -4.25 12.61
CA GLN A 28 -10.99 -5.63 12.11
C GLN A 28 -9.83 -6.44 12.73
N PRO A 29 -9.87 -6.70 14.05
CA PRO A 29 -8.77 -7.29 14.81
C PRO A 29 -8.55 -8.77 14.53
N GLN A 30 -9.48 -9.43 13.83
CA GLN A 30 -9.41 -10.86 13.48
C GLN A 30 -8.40 -11.17 12.37
N HIS A 31 -7.77 -10.17 11.77
CA HIS A 31 -6.78 -10.36 10.71
C HIS A 31 -5.37 -10.23 11.25
N HIS A 32 -4.45 -11.00 10.67
CA HIS A 32 -3.03 -10.78 10.85
C HIS A 32 -2.55 -9.76 9.81
N TYR A 33 -2.08 -8.61 10.27
CA TYR A 33 -1.58 -7.56 9.39
C TYR A 33 -0.07 -7.69 9.17
N VAL A 34 0.36 -7.66 7.92
CA VAL A 34 1.77 -7.59 7.54
C VAL A 34 2.05 -6.19 7.03
N LEU A 35 2.92 -5.46 7.70
CA LEU A 35 3.39 -4.15 7.26
C LEU A 35 4.70 -4.30 6.50
N ARG A 36 4.85 -3.60 5.38
CA ARG A 36 6.17 -3.37 4.79
C ARG A 36 6.65 -1.97 5.17
N LEU A 37 7.70 -1.90 5.99
CA LEU A 37 8.23 -0.67 6.57
C LEU A 37 9.67 -0.46 6.14
N VAL A 38 10.09 0.80 6.02
CA VAL A 38 11.49 1.13 5.71
C VAL A 38 12.37 0.96 6.95
N ASP A 39 11.87 1.38 8.11
CA ASP A 39 12.57 1.32 9.39
C ASP A 39 11.73 0.56 10.41
N ARG A 40 12.40 -0.05 11.40
CA ARG A 40 11.71 -0.73 12.51
C ARG A 40 10.85 0.27 13.29
N PRO A 41 9.63 -0.11 13.73
CA PRO A 41 8.83 0.73 14.62
C PRO A 41 9.59 1.03 15.90
N THR A 42 9.66 2.30 16.30
CA THR A 42 10.22 2.73 17.59
C THR A 42 9.16 2.77 18.70
N SER A 43 7.89 2.61 18.33
CA SER A 43 6.75 2.52 19.23
C SER A 43 5.84 1.35 18.83
N PRO A 44 5.02 0.85 19.77
CA PRO A 44 4.05 -0.20 19.47
C PRO A 44 3.12 0.18 18.32
N LEU A 45 2.85 -0.78 17.43
CA LEU A 45 1.90 -0.61 16.35
C LEU A 45 0.47 -0.70 16.89
N PRO A 46 -0.48 0.11 16.39
CA PRO A 46 -1.85 0.17 16.92
C PRO A 46 -2.72 -0.98 16.38
N LEU A 47 -2.19 -2.20 16.33
CA LEU A 47 -2.86 -3.38 15.79
C LEU A 47 -2.60 -4.59 16.71
N PRO A 48 -3.63 -5.39 17.02
CA PRO A 48 -3.50 -6.49 17.99
C PRO A 48 -2.68 -7.66 17.45
N ASP A 49 -2.78 -7.97 16.15
CA ASP A 49 -2.02 -9.01 15.48
C ASP A 49 -1.32 -8.45 14.23
N VAL A 50 -0.03 -8.16 14.37
CA VAL A 50 0.74 -7.47 13.35
C VAL A 50 2.19 -7.94 13.31
N SER A 51 2.71 -8.10 12.10
CA SER A 51 4.14 -8.27 11.83
C SER A 51 4.63 -7.20 10.87
N SER A 52 5.95 -6.96 10.86
CA SER A 52 6.58 -6.03 9.94
C SER A 52 7.72 -6.69 9.18
N VAL A 53 7.75 -6.49 7.87
CA VAL A 53 8.91 -6.74 7.01
C VAL A 53 9.63 -5.41 6.82
N ILE A 54 10.94 -5.40 7.08
CA ILE A 54 11.78 -4.22 6.88
C ILE A 54 12.39 -4.30 5.49
N ASP A 55 11.99 -3.39 4.62
CA ASP A 55 12.36 -3.41 3.21
C ASP A 55 12.25 -2.01 2.59
N ARG A 56 13.12 -1.70 1.64
CA ARG A 56 13.20 -0.41 0.96
C ARG A 56 13.28 -0.64 -0.55
N GLY A 57 12.46 0.10 -1.30
CA GLY A 57 12.45 0.03 -2.75
C GLY A 57 13.73 0.57 -3.41
N PRO A 58 13.84 0.44 -4.75
CA PRO A 58 12.79 0.00 -5.67
C PRO A 58 12.43 -1.49 -5.49
N PHE A 59 11.13 -1.80 -5.50
CA PHE A 59 10.64 -3.17 -5.34
C PHE A 59 10.62 -3.89 -6.69
N THR A 60 11.05 -5.14 -6.72
CA THR A 60 11.02 -5.99 -7.92
C THR A 60 9.82 -6.93 -7.88
N LEU A 61 9.40 -7.42 -9.05
CA LEU A 61 8.34 -8.42 -9.14
C LEU A 61 8.69 -9.69 -8.36
N GLU A 62 9.92 -10.18 -8.51
CA GLU A 62 10.41 -11.37 -7.81
C GLU A 62 10.42 -11.17 -6.29
N GLY A 63 10.88 -10.00 -5.82
CA GLY A 63 10.84 -9.66 -4.40
C GLY A 63 9.42 -9.58 -3.84
N ASP A 64 8.48 -9.01 -4.61
CA ASP A 64 7.07 -8.97 -4.21
C ASP A 64 6.42 -10.37 -4.22
N LEU A 65 6.74 -11.23 -5.18
CA LEU A 65 6.25 -12.62 -5.18
C LEU A 65 6.76 -13.36 -3.94
N ALA A 66 8.06 -13.31 -3.69
CA ALA A 66 8.68 -13.94 -2.53
C ALA A 66 8.10 -13.42 -1.21
N LEU A 67 7.86 -12.10 -1.10
CA LEU A 67 7.19 -11.50 0.06
C LEU A 67 5.80 -12.09 0.26
N LEU A 68 4.98 -12.10 -0.80
CA LEU A 68 3.58 -12.55 -0.72
C LEU A 68 3.48 -14.03 -0.35
N GLU A 69 4.35 -14.87 -0.89
CA GLU A 69 4.41 -16.31 -0.61
C GLU A 69 4.94 -16.60 0.80
N ASN A 70 6.10 -16.03 1.17
CA ASN A 70 6.73 -16.26 2.48
C ASN A 70 5.85 -15.78 3.63
N GLN A 71 5.17 -14.65 3.44
CA GLN A 71 4.23 -14.11 4.42
C GLN A 71 2.82 -14.71 4.30
N ARG A 72 2.59 -15.66 3.37
CA ARG A 72 1.30 -16.33 3.13
C ARG A 72 0.15 -15.33 2.98
N ILE A 73 0.37 -14.28 2.21
CA ILE A 73 -0.58 -13.17 2.05
C ILE A 73 -1.81 -13.66 1.28
N GLN A 74 -2.99 -13.29 1.79
CA GLN A 74 -4.29 -13.63 1.20
C GLN A 74 -5.01 -12.42 0.64
N ARG A 75 -4.54 -11.20 0.97
CA ARG A 75 -5.10 -9.93 0.53
C ARG A 75 -4.07 -8.83 0.60
N ILE A 76 -4.12 -7.92 -0.37
CA ILE A 76 -3.33 -6.69 -0.35
C ILE A 76 -4.25 -5.49 -0.19
N VAL A 77 -3.88 -4.57 0.70
CA VAL A 77 -4.46 -3.23 0.78
C VAL A 77 -3.38 -2.22 0.38
N CYS A 78 -3.65 -1.39 -0.60
CA CYS A 78 -2.68 -0.41 -1.10
C CYS A 78 -3.33 0.94 -1.42
N LYS A 79 -2.52 2.00 -1.40
CA LYS A 79 -2.92 3.32 -1.88
C LYS A 79 -2.73 3.41 -3.39
N ASN A 80 -3.59 4.16 -4.07
CA ASN A 80 -3.38 4.54 -5.47
C ASN A 80 -2.32 5.66 -5.56
N SER A 81 -1.04 5.32 -5.33
CA SER A 81 0.08 6.27 -5.24
C SER A 81 0.79 6.55 -6.57
N GLY A 82 0.44 5.88 -7.66
CA GLY A 82 0.88 6.22 -9.03
C GLY A 82 2.37 6.04 -9.38
N GLY A 83 3.26 5.72 -8.43
CA GLY A 83 4.69 5.51 -8.72
C GLY A 83 5.04 4.08 -9.15
N ASP A 84 6.15 3.89 -9.86
CA ASP A 84 6.59 2.59 -10.41
C ASP A 84 6.78 1.50 -9.34
N GLY A 85 7.25 1.87 -8.14
CA GLY A 85 7.32 0.96 -6.99
C GLY A 85 5.95 0.46 -6.49
N ALA A 86 4.85 1.03 -7.00
CA ALA A 86 3.50 0.54 -6.77
C ALA A 86 3.06 -0.52 -7.78
N ALA A 87 3.71 -0.65 -8.94
CA ALA A 87 3.30 -1.57 -10.01
C ALA A 87 3.68 -3.03 -9.72
N SER A 88 4.89 -3.28 -9.21
CA SER A 88 5.41 -4.64 -8.95
C SER A 88 4.46 -5.48 -8.09
N LYS A 89 3.94 -4.92 -6.98
CA LYS A 89 3.03 -5.62 -6.07
C LYS A 89 1.67 -5.93 -6.69
N LEU A 90 1.20 -5.08 -7.62
CA LEU A 90 -0.07 -5.31 -8.32
C LEU A 90 0.09 -6.44 -9.34
N THR A 91 1.23 -6.51 -10.00
CA THR A 91 1.59 -7.60 -10.91
C THR A 91 1.73 -8.91 -10.13
N ALA A 92 2.47 -8.93 -9.02
CA ALA A 92 2.64 -10.11 -8.17
C ALA A 92 1.30 -10.64 -7.64
N ALA A 93 0.45 -9.74 -7.13
CA ALA A 93 -0.89 -10.09 -6.67
C ALA A 93 -1.75 -10.72 -7.77
N ARG A 94 -1.68 -10.16 -8.99
CA ARG A 94 -2.41 -10.69 -10.14
C ARG A 94 -1.93 -12.10 -10.50
N MET A 95 -0.61 -12.34 -10.49
CA MET A 95 -0.04 -13.66 -10.75
C MET A 95 -0.46 -14.70 -9.70
N LEU A 96 -0.55 -14.30 -8.44
CA LEU A 96 -0.99 -15.16 -7.34
C LEU A 96 -2.51 -15.24 -7.15
N GLY A 97 -3.30 -14.56 -7.99
CA GLY A 97 -4.76 -14.51 -7.86
C GLY A 97 -5.26 -13.82 -6.58
N LEU A 98 -4.44 -12.98 -5.97
CA LEU A 98 -4.75 -12.36 -4.69
C LEU A 98 -5.70 -11.16 -4.85
N PRO A 99 -6.75 -11.06 -4.04
CA PRO A 99 -7.63 -9.91 -4.03
C PRO A 99 -6.91 -8.65 -3.53
N ILE A 100 -7.13 -7.54 -4.24
CA ILE A 100 -6.56 -6.23 -3.92
C ILE A 100 -7.68 -5.27 -3.51
N VAL A 101 -7.48 -4.58 -2.39
CA VAL A 101 -8.29 -3.44 -1.95
C VAL A 101 -7.48 -2.18 -2.20
N MET A 102 -7.95 -1.36 -3.14
CA MET A 102 -7.35 -0.06 -3.42
C MET A 102 -8.01 1.02 -2.55
N ILE A 103 -7.22 1.79 -1.83
CA ILE A 103 -7.67 3.02 -1.17
C ILE A 103 -7.63 4.14 -2.22
N GLU A 104 -8.78 4.73 -2.48
CA GLU A 104 -8.93 5.85 -3.43
C GLU A 104 -8.15 7.08 -2.95
N ARG A 105 -7.64 7.85 -3.92
CA ARG A 105 -7.03 9.16 -3.64
C ARG A 105 -8.14 10.10 -3.18
N PRO A 106 -7.95 10.90 -2.10
CA PRO A 106 -8.92 11.91 -1.72
C PRO A 106 -9.20 12.84 -2.90
N ALA A 107 -10.45 13.30 -3.04
CA ALA A 107 -10.76 14.37 -3.98
C ALA A 107 -10.01 15.63 -3.53
N LEU A 108 -9.09 16.10 -4.37
CA LEU A 108 -8.37 17.35 -4.15
C LEU A 108 -9.12 18.47 -4.87
N PRO A 109 -9.15 19.69 -4.33
CA PRO A 109 -9.64 20.85 -5.07
C PRO A 109 -8.82 21.02 -6.36
N PRO A 110 -9.41 21.60 -7.43
CA PRO A 110 -8.69 21.86 -8.67
C PRO A 110 -7.40 22.62 -8.39
N ARG A 111 -6.29 22.10 -8.90
CA ARG A 111 -4.96 22.69 -8.79
C ARG A 111 -4.19 22.40 -10.07
N HIS A 112 -3.15 23.18 -10.32
CA HIS A 112 -2.24 22.89 -11.41
C HIS A 112 -1.51 21.57 -11.11
N GLU A 113 -1.67 20.58 -11.97
CA GLU A 113 -1.00 19.28 -11.87
C GLU A 113 -0.20 19.05 -13.14
N VAL A 114 1.04 18.61 -12.96
CA VAL A 114 1.94 18.21 -14.04
C VAL A 114 2.37 16.77 -13.79
N HIS A 115 2.57 16.00 -14.86
CA HIS A 115 2.81 14.56 -14.78
C HIS A 115 4.17 14.13 -15.34
N CYS A 116 5.01 15.09 -15.74
CA CYS A 116 6.40 14.85 -16.08
C CYS A 116 7.31 15.90 -15.44
N ILE A 117 8.60 15.60 -15.36
CA ILE A 117 9.61 16.47 -14.76
C ILE A 117 9.79 17.76 -15.60
N ASP A 118 9.74 17.65 -16.93
CA ASP A 118 9.93 18.79 -17.83
C ASP A 118 8.83 19.85 -17.63
N ASP A 119 7.59 19.42 -17.40
CA ASP A 119 6.47 20.31 -17.10
C ASP A 119 6.62 21.05 -15.76
N VAL A 120 7.33 20.47 -14.79
CA VAL A 120 7.65 21.15 -13.52
C VAL A 120 8.62 22.30 -13.77
N PHE A 121 9.64 22.08 -14.61
CA PHE A 121 10.60 23.13 -14.97
C PHE A 121 9.93 24.25 -15.74
N ASN A 122 9.09 23.92 -16.73
CA ASN A 122 8.32 24.91 -17.48
C ASN A 122 7.41 25.76 -16.56
N TRP A 123 6.82 25.14 -15.53
CA TRP A 123 5.99 25.85 -14.55
C TRP A 123 6.79 26.79 -13.65
N LEU A 124 8.00 26.38 -13.21
CA LEU A 124 8.88 27.22 -12.39
C LEU A 124 9.50 28.38 -13.18
N ASP A 125 9.75 28.18 -14.47
CA ASP A 125 10.33 29.19 -15.36
C ASP A 125 9.28 30.19 -15.91
N SER A 126 8.00 29.93 -15.66
CA SER A 126 6.91 30.84 -16.03
C SER A 126 6.83 32.02 -15.04
N PRO A 127 6.87 33.29 -15.48
CA PRO A 127 6.73 34.43 -14.59
C PRO A 127 5.31 34.44 -13.97
N SER A 128 5.25 34.66 -12.65
CA SER A 128 4.03 34.75 -11.84
C SER A 128 3.16 35.96 -12.21
#